data_AF-A0A953K3B9-F1
#
_entry.id   AF-A0A953K3B9-F1
#
_cell.length_a   1.000
_cell.length_b   1.000
_cell.length_c   1.000
_cell.angle_alpha   90.00
_cell.angle_beta   90.00
_cell.angle_gamma   90.00
#
_symmetry.space_group_name_H-M   'P 1'
#
loop_
_entity.id
_entity.type
_entity.pdbx_description
1 polymer ?
#
loop_
_entity_poly.entity_id
_entity_poly.type
_entity_poly.pdbx_seq_one_letter_code
_entity_poly.pdbx_strand_id
1 'polypeptide(L)'
;MNPTRQIKWMLILILAAIPSLVLLAQPGITWSADGTAYYKVEDRQIVRYDVPSMKTSTVVTRQDLTPKGADKSLALRAYYFTPGQKQLLVYTNSKRVWRLDTQGDYWVLDLTT
;
A
#
# COMPACT_ATOMS: atom_id res chain seq x y z
N MET A 1 -15.46 20.70 44.78
CA MET A 1 -15.53 20.27 43.37
C MET A 1 -15.09 18.82 43.30
N ASN A 2 -15.96 17.86 42.96
CA ASN A 2 -15.67 16.42 43.15
C ASN A 2 -14.60 15.92 42.16
N PRO A 3 -13.40 15.53 42.63
CA PRO A 3 -12.27 15.19 41.77
C PRO A 3 -12.56 13.96 40.89
N THR A 4 -13.40 13.05 41.39
CA THR A 4 -13.86 11.85 40.66
C THR A 4 -14.72 12.16 39.44
N ARG A 5 -15.45 13.29 39.45
CA ARG A 5 -16.26 13.74 38.31
C ARG A 5 -15.36 14.32 37.22
N GLN A 6 -14.36 15.10 37.61
CA GLN A 6 -13.39 15.72 36.69
C GLN A 6 -12.57 14.65 35.95
N ILE A 7 -12.09 13.62 36.66
CA ILE A 7 -11.33 12.51 36.06
C ILE A 7 -12.19 11.73 35.05
N LYS A 8 -13.47 11.47 35.35
CA LYS A 8 -14.38 10.79 34.40
C LYS A 8 -14.59 11.58 33.11
N TRP A 9 -14.80 12.89 33.20
CA TRP A 9 -14.94 13.74 32.01
C TRP A 9 -13.65 13.84 31.20
N MET A 10 -12.49 13.86 31.87
CA MET A 10 -11.19 13.85 31.22
C MET A 10 -10.94 12.55 30.44
N LEU A 11 -11.32 11.40 31.02
CA LEU A 11 -11.23 10.09 30.35
C LEU A 11 -12.17 9.99 29.15
N ILE A 12 -13.40 10.51 29.25
CA ILE A 12 -14.36 10.53 28.12
C ILE A 12 -13.82 11.41 26.98
N LEU A 13 -13.24 12.57 27.29
CA LEU A 13 -12.63 13.46 26.28
C LEU A 13 -11.43 12.80 25.59
N ILE A 14 -10.56 12.11 26.32
CA ILE A 14 -9.43 11.39 25.74
C ILE A 14 -9.93 10.23 24.86
N LEU A 15 -10.91 9.45 25.31
CA LEU A 15 -11.47 8.34 24.54
C LEU A 15 -12.18 8.82 23.25
N ALA A 16 -12.85 9.97 23.30
CA ALA A 16 -13.49 10.59 22.14
C ALA A 16 -12.50 11.24 21.16
N ALA A 17 -11.29 11.60 21.60
CA ALA A 17 -10.25 12.19 20.75
C ALA A 17 -9.36 11.15 20.04
N ILE A 18 -9.35 9.89 20.48
CA ILE A 18 -8.60 8.81 19.82
C ILE A 18 -9.11 8.48 18.40
N PRO A 19 -10.43 8.41 18.11
CA PRO A 19 -10.90 8.13 16.75
C PRO A 19 -10.65 9.26 15.74
N SER A 20 -10.43 10.51 16.17
CA SER A 20 -10.11 11.63 15.27
C SER A 20 -8.64 11.68 14.83
N LEU A 21 -7.75 10.88 15.44
CA LEU A 21 -6.34 10.76 15.07
C LEU A 21 -6.08 9.74 13.95
N VAL A 22 -7.08 8.94 13.54
CA VAL A 22 -6.94 7.93 12.47
C VAL A 22 -7.42 8.48 11.11
N LEU A 23 -6.92 9.66 10.72
CA LEU A 23 -7.08 10.23 9.37
C LEU A 23 -5.88 9.89 8.46
N LEU A 24 -5.25 8.74 8.69
CA LEU A 24 -4.26 8.25 7.73
C LEU A 24 -5.03 7.63 6.57
N ALA A 25 -4.88 8.21 5.38
CA ALA A 25 -5.27 7.55 4.15
C ALA A 25 -4.68 6.14 4.16
N GLN A 26 -5.53 5.12 4.20
CA GLN A 26 -5.07 3.74 4.25
C GLN A 26 -4.27 3.46 2.96
N PRO A 27 -3.13 2.74 3.05
CA PRO A 27 -2.42 2.27 1.87
C PRO A 27 -3.41 1.60 0.93
N GLY A 28 -3.47 2.05 -0.32
CA GLY A 28 -4.44 1.54 -1.29
C GLY A 28 -4.27 0.03 -1.49
N ILE A 29 -5.37 -0.70 -1.44
CA ILE A 29 -5.44 -2.08 -1.91
C ILE A 29 -5.91 -2.10 -3.35
N THR A 30 -5.42 -3.05 -4.13
CA THR A 30 -5.89 -3.29 -5.50
C THR A 30 -6.63 -4.61 -5.52
N TRP A 31 -7.89 -4.63 -5.95
CA TRP A 31 -8.64 -5.88 -6.06
C TRP A 31 -8.17 -6.71 -7.26
N SER A 32 -8.20 -8.04 -7.12
CA SER A 32 -8.02 -8.93 -8.26
C SER A 32 -9.22 -8.85 -9.21
N ALA A 33 -8.99 -9.13 -10.49
CA ALA A 33 -10.01 -8.98 -11.53
C ALA A 33 -11.21 -9.92 -11.32
N ASP A 34 -10.99 -11.07 -10.67
CA ASP A 34 -12.01 -12.04 -10.30
C ASP A 34 -12.68 -11.75 -8.94
N GLY A 35 -12.20 -10.75 -8.19
CA GLY A 35 -12.75 -10.35 -6.89
C GLY A 35 -12.47 -11.34 -5.75
N THR A 36 -11.67 -12.38 -5.97
CA THR A 36 -11.37 -13.40 -4.95
C THR A 36 -10.18 -13.04 -4.07
N ALA A 37 -9.42 -12.00 -4.42
CA ALA A 37 -8.23 -11.59 -3.72
C ALA A 37 -8.02 -10.07 -3.78
N TYR A 38 -7.14 -9.56 -2.92
CA TYR A 38 -6.60 -8.21 -3.06
C TYR A 38 -5.08 -8.22 -2.97
N TYR A 39 -4.46 -7.23 -3.59
CA TYR A 39 -3.02 -6.99 -3.57
C TYR A 39 -2.72 -5.80 -2.66
N LYS A 40 -1.62 -5.90 -1.94
CA LYS A 40 -1.12 -4.84 -1.06
C LYS A 40 0.39 -4.77 -1.17
N VAL A 41 0.91 -3.54 -1.12
CA VAL A 41 2.36 -3.32 -1.05
C VAL A 41 2.81 -3.41 0.40
N GLU A 42 3.70 -4.36 0.69
CA GLU A 42 4.29 -4.55 2.01
C GLU A 42 5.80 -4.70 1.86
N ASP A 43 6.59 -3.96 2.64
CA ASP A 43 8.05 -4.04 2.66
C ASP A 43 8.74 -4.01 1.26
N ARG A 44 8.19 -3.20 0.34
CA ARG A 44 8.61 -3.12 -1.10
C ARG A 44 8.44 -4.44 -1.85
N GLN A 45 7.36 -5.13 -1.56
CA GLN A 45 6.88 -6.32 -2.25
C GLN A 45 5.39 -6.14 -2.56
N ILE A 46 4.87 -6.87 -3.54
CA ILE A 46 3.43 -6.95 -3.79
C ILE A 46 2.96 -8.31 -3.30
N VAL A 47 2.12 -8.28 -2.26
CA VAL A 47 1.56 -9.46 -1.62
C VAL A 47 0.09 -9.58 -1.99
N ARG A 48 -0.33 -10.77 -2.41
CA ARG A 48 -1.72 -11.14 -2.67
C ARG A 48 -2.31 -11.81 -1.44
N TYR A 49 -3.53 -11.43 -1.09
CA TYR A 49 -4.34 -11.99 -0.02
C TYR A 49 -5.60 -12.60 -0.62
N ASP A 50 -5.75 -13.92 -0.51
CA ASP A 50 -6.93 -14.65 -0.97
C ASP A 50 -8.06 -14.55 0.05
N VAL A 51 -9.27 -14.24 -0.41
CA VAL A 51 -10.49 -14.15 0.41
C VAL A 51 -11.43 -15.30 0.02
N PRO A 52 -12.02 -16.05 0.98
CA PRO A 52 -12.01 -15.85 2.43
C PRO A 52 -10.88 -16.57 3.17
N SER A 53 -10.05 -17.35 2.47
CA SER A 53 -9.07 -18.24 3.11
C SER A 53 -7.95 -17.51 3.87
N MET A 54 -7.76 -16.21 3.61
CA MET A 54 -6.70 -15.35 4.14
C MET A 54 -5.29 -15.88 3.87
N LYS A 55 -5.14 -16.74 2.85
CA LYS A 55 -3.83 -17.19 2.38
C LYS A 55 -3.10 -16.03 1.73
N THR A 56 -1.81 -15.92 2.03
CA THR A 56 -0.94 -14.88 1.50
C THR A 56 0.07 -15.47 0.53
N SER A 57 0.27 -14.83 -0.61
CA SER A 57 1.35 -15.17 -1.54
C SER A 57 2.06 -13.91 -2.02
N THR A 58 3.39 -13.93 -2.03
CA THR A 58 4.18 -12.84 -2.60
C THR A 58 4.20 -12.99 -4.11
N VAL A 59 3.65 -12.01 -4.82
CA VAL A 59 3.55 -12.02 -6.29
C VAL A 59 4.74 -11.33 -6.92
N VAL A 60 5.26 -10.29 -6.25
CA VAL A 60 6.44 -9.55 -6.70
C VAL A 60 7.34 -9.33 -5.50
N THR A 61 8.56 -9.85 -5.59
CA THR A 61 9.55 -9.73 -4.54
C THR A 61 10.33 -8.42 -4.65
N ARG A 62 11.10 -8.11 -3.60
CA ARG A 62 12.02 -6.96 -3.62
C ARG A 62 13.10 -7.11 -4.70
N GLN A 63 13.52 -8.34 -4.97
CA GLN A 63 14.55 -8.67 -5.95
C GLN A 63 14.06 -8.37 -7.37
N ASP A 64 12.80 -8.73 -7.68
CA ASP A 64 12.17 -8.42 -8.97
C ASP A 64 12.06 -6.91 -9.22
N LEU A 65 11.92 -6.15 -8.14
CA LEU A 65 11.88 -4.69 -8.14
C LEU A 65 13.26 -4.05 -8.08
N THR A 66 14.35 -4.81 -8.19
CA THR A 66 15.73 -4.30 -8.19
C THR A 66 16.29 -4.38 -9.62
N PRO A 67 16.46 -3.23 -10.30
CA PRO A 67 17.04 -3.21 -11.65
C PRO A 67 18.43 -3.83 -11.70
N LYS A 68 18.80 -4.38 -12.87
CA LYS A 68 20.16 -4.90 -13.10
C LYS A 68 21.19 -3.80 -12.87
N GLY A 69 22.17 -4.06 -12.01
CA GLY A 69 23.23 -3.11 -11.65
C GLY A 69 22.84 -2.05 -10.63
N ALA A 70 21.64 -2.14 -10.03
CA ALA A 70 21.24 -1.28 -8.92
C ALA A 70 21.32 -2.05 -7.58
N ASP A 71 21.76 -1.36 -6.52
CA ASP A 71 21.81 -1.93 -5.17
C ASP A 71 20.48 -1.79 -4.40
N LYS A 72 19.57 -0.94 -4.91
CA LYS A 72 18.32 -0.58 -4.24
C LYS A 72 17.12 -0.93 -5.10
N SER A 73 16.17 -1.61 -4.48
CA SER A 73 14.84 -1.85 -5.03
C SER A 73 14.06 -0.55 -5.22
N LEU A 74 13.29 -0.47 -6.30
CA LEU A 74 12.41 0.64 -6.64
C LEU A 74 11.37 0.87 -5.53
N ALA A 75 11.14 2.12 -5.18
CA ALA A 75 10.07 2.50 -4.26
C ALA A 75 8.75 2.64 -5.03
N LEU A 76 7.82 1.72 -4.81
CA LEU A 76 6.54 1.71 -5.53
C LEU A 76 5.68 2.90 -5.10
N ARG A 77 5.37 3.79 -6.04
CA ARG A 77 4.34 4.81 -5.85
C ARG A 77 2.96 4.29 -6.26
N ALA A 78 2.91 3.60 -7.40
CA ALA A 78 1.73 2.92 -7.93
C ALA A 78 2.19 1.76 -8.84
N TYR A 79 1.28 0.82 -9.11
CA TYR A 79 1.53 -0.27 -10.04
C TYR A 79 0.25 -0.69 -10.76
N TYR A 80 0.41 -1.27 -11.94
CA TYR A 80 -0.70 -1.74 -12.77
C TYR A 80 -0.33 -3.06 -13.44
N PHE A 81 -1.16 -4.08 -13.23
CA PHE A 81 -1.03 -5.35 -13.96
C PHE A 81 -1.57 -5.19 -15.38
N THR A 82 -0.92 -5.81 -16.35
CA THR A 82 -1.50 -5.99 -17.67
C THR A 82 -2.66 -7.00 -17.62
N PRO A 83 -3.57 -6.99 -18.62
CA PRO A 83 -4.59 -8.03 -18.74
C PRO A 83 -3.94 -9.44 -18.71
N GLY A 84 -4.42 -10.31 -17.84
CA GLY A 84 -3.84 -11.64 -17.63
C GLY A 84 -2.57 -11.68 -16.77
N GLN A 85 -2.18 -10.57 -16.12
CA GLN A 85 -1.10 -10.50 -15.13
C GLN A 85 0.27 -10.98 -15.64
N LYS A 86 0.55 -10.81 -16.93
CA LYS A 86 1.82 -11.22 -17.53
C LYS A 86 2.95 -10.21 -17.29
N GLN A 87 2.59 -8.93 -17.14
CA GLN A 87 3.53 -7.85 -16.94
C GLN A 87 2.98 -6.89 -15.89
N LEU A 88 3.89 -6.17 -15.24
CA LEU A 88 3.60 -5.16 -14.25
C LEU A 88 4.23 -3.83 -14.68
N LEU A 89 3.42 -2.79 -14.82
CA LEU A 89 3.88 -1.42 -14.89
C LEU A 89 4.11 -0.89 -13.48
N VAL A 90 5.33 -0.43 -13.20
CA VAL A 90 5.74 0.14 -11.92
C VAL A 90 5.97 1.63 -12.09
N TYR A 91 5.28 2.46 -11.30
CA TYR A 91 5.50 3.90 -11.22
C TYR A 91 6.31 4.22 -9.97
N THR A 92 7.44 4.93 -10.14
CA THR A 92 8.44 5.20 -9.09
C THR A 92 9.03 6.60 -9.26
N ASN A 93 9.89 7.02 -8.32
CA ASN A 93 10.57 8.33 -8.33
C ASN A 93 9.60 9.50 -8.58
N SER A 94 8.42 9.40 -7.96
CA SER A 94 7.30 10.27 -8.25
C SER A 94 7.53 11.68 -7.69
N LYS A 95 7.22 12.70 -8.49
CA LYS A 95 7.31 14.11 -8.14
C LYS A 95 5.94 14.75 -8.23
N ARG A 96 5.62 15.52 -7.19
CA ARG A 96 4.36 16.25 -7.10
C ARG A 96 4.33 17.42 -8.06
N VAL A 97 3.30 17.48 -8.90
CA VAL A 97 2.97 18.62 -9.75
C VAL A 97 1.57 19.07 -9.36
N TRP A 98 1.46 20.27 -8.79
CA TRP A 98 0.25 20.77 -8.12
C TRP A 98 -0.21 19.88 -6.96
N ARG A 99 -1.31 19.14 -7.13
CA ARG A 99 -1.94 18.32 -6.07
C ARG A 99 -1.57 16.84 -6.16
N LEU A 100 -1.11 16.38 -7.32
CA LEU A 100 -0.92 14.96 -7.63
C LEU A 100 0.51 14.69 -8.04
N ASP A 101 0.96 13.46 -7.82
CA ASP A 101 2.25 13.00 -8.32
C ASP A 101 2.04 12.51 -9.75
N THR A 102 2.36 13.37 -10.72
CA THR A 102 2.14 13.11 -12.15
C THR A 102 3.42 13.00 -12.96
N GLN A 103 4.57 13.38 -12.38
CA GLN A 103 5.88 13.21 -13.01
C GLN A 103 6.64 12.10 -12.29
N GLY A 104 7.37 11.25 -13.01
CA GLY A 104 8.22 10.22 -12.42
C GLY A 104 8.63 9.18 -13.45
N ASP A 105 9.20 8.09 -12.98
CA ASP A 105 9.77 7.05 -13.83
C ASP A 105 8.82 5.86 -13.92
N TYR A 106 8.81 5.22 -15.09
CA TYR A 106 8.01 4.04 -15.36
C TYR A 106 8.92 2.88 -15.73
N TRP A 107 8.67 1.73 -15.11
CA TRP A 107 9.39 0.48 -15.34
C TRP A 107 8.39 -0.60 -15.71
N VAL A 108 8.79 -1.52 -16.58
CA VAL A 108 7.98 -2.70 -16.91
C VAL A 108 8.73 -3.93 -16.41
N LEU A 109 8.06 -4.72 -15.59
CA LEU A 109 8.52 -6.02 -15.12
C LEU A 109 7.72 -7.11 -15.84
N ASP A 110 8.44 -8.09 -16.40
CA ASP A 110 7.84 -9.32 -16.92
C ASP A 110 7.67 -10.32 -15.78
N LEU A 111 6.46 -10.87 -15.60
CA LEU A 111 6.13 -11.83 -14.54
C LEU A 111 6.11 -13.27 -15.05
N THR A 112 6.40 -13.49 -16.34
CA THR A 112 6.38 -14.82 -16.98
C THR A 112 7.76 -15.47 -17.11
N THR A 113 8.81 -14.72 -16.81
CA THR A 113 10.21 -15.18 -16.81
C THR A 113 10.57 -15.75 -15.45
#